data_AF-A0A7V7E529-F1
#
_entry.id   AF-A0A7V7E529-F1
#
_cell.length_a   1.000
_cell.length_b   1.000
_cell.length_c   1.000
_cell.angle_alpha   90.00
_cell.angle_beta   90.00
_cell.angle_gamma   90.00
#
_symmetry.space_group_name_H-M   'P 1'
#
loop_
_entity.id
_entity.type
_entity.pdbx_description
1 polymer ?
#
loop_
_entity_poly.entity_id
_entity_poly.type
_entity_poly.pdbx_seq_one_letter_code
_entity_poly.pdbx_strand_id
1 'polypeptide(L)' 'AGDRVERWWEVVHVMTAVDGILHARLAFQGKESELRTIAVPALLDDKFWRVLNTERP' A
#
# COMPACT_ATOMS: atom_id res chain seq x y z
N ALA A 1 16.72 9.56 -22.50
CA ALA A 1 16.91 9.26 -21.06
C ALA A 1 15.79 8.29 -20.69
N GLY A 2 16.12 7.08 -20.25
CA GLY A 2 15.09 6.10 -19.90
C GLY A 2 14.48 6.49 -18.55
N ASP A 3 13.18 6.78 -18.54
CA ASP A 3 12.43 6.96 -17.30
C ASP A 3 12.58 5.69 -16.47
N ARG A 4 13.37 5.78 -15.41
CA ARG A 4 13.44 4.74 -14.40
C ARG A 4 12.10 4.81 -13.68
N VAL A 5 11.16 3.97 -14.10
CA VAL A 5 9.84 3.86 -13.46
C VAL A 5 10.10 3.50 -12.00
N GLU A 6 9.97 4.48 -11.12
CA GLU A 6 9.99 4.25 -9.68
C GLU A 6 8.82 3.34 -9.34
N ARG A 7 9.09 2.33 -8.51
CA ARG A 7 8.11 1.33 -8.11
C ARG A 7 7.62 1.71 -6.73
N TRP A 8 6.35 2.05 -6.60
CA TRP A 8 5.76 2.44 -5.32
C TRP A 8 4.39 1.80 -5.14
N TRP A 9 4.05 1.58 -3.88
CA TRP A 9 2.69 1.27 -3.44
C TRP A 9 1.94 2.58 -3.16
N GLU A 10 0.66 2.61 -3.47
CA GLU A 10 -0.19 3.78 -3.25
C GLU A 10 -1.49 3.42 -2.53
N VAL A 11 -1.98 4.30 -1.68
CA VAL A 11 -3.27 4.13 -1.00
C VAL A 11 -4.38 4.50 -1.96
N VAL A 12 -5.22 3.53 -2.33
CA VAL A 12 -6.35 3.75 -3.25
C VAL A 12 -7.70 3.87 -2.54
N HIS A 13 -7.81 3.34 -1.33
CA HIS A 13 -9.06 3.40 -0.56
C HIS A 13 -8.80 3.24 0.94
N VAL A 14 -9.54 3.98 1.77
CA VAL A 14 -9.61 3.78 3.22
C VAL A 14 -11.05 3.42 3.60
N MET A 15 -11.22 2.39 4.43
CA MET A 15 -12.52 1.85 4.80
C MET A 15 -12.53 1.42 6.27
N THR A 16 -13.69 1.50 6.90
CA THR A 16 -13.90 0.92 8.23
C THR A 16 -14.30 -0.54 8.09
N ALA A 17 -13.56 -1.44 8.74
CA ALA A 17 -13.90 -2.85 8.83
C ALA A 17 -15.05 -3.10 9.82
N VAL A 18 -15.61 -4.31 9.80
CA VAL A 18 -16.78 -4.71 10.61
C VAL A 18 -16.51 -4.63 12.11
N ASP A 19 -15.25 -4.76 12.52
CA ASP A 19 -14.77 -4.60 13.89
C ASP A 19 -14.56 -3.13 14.32
N GLY A 20 -14.85 -2.18 13.43
CA GLY A 20 -14.67 -0.74 13.67
C GLY A 20 -13.25 -0.24 13.43
N ILE A 21 -12.31 -1.09 13.02
CA ILE A 21 -10.93 -0.71 12.73
C ILE A 21 -10.85 -0.10 11.33
N LEU A 22 -10.05 0.97 11.17
CA LEU A 22 -9.80 1.55 9.85
C LEU A 22 -8.72 0.75 9.12
N HIS A 23 -9.02 0.37 7.88
CA HIS A 23 -8.13 -0.32 6.96
C HIS A 23 -7.88 0.52 5.71
N ALA A 24 -6.70 0.38 5.12
CA ALA A 24 -6.33 0.95 3.84
C ALA A 24 -6.09 -0.17 2.81
N ARG A 25 -6.53 0.05 1.58
CA ARG A 25 -6.17 -0.76 0.42
C ARG A 25 -5.04 -0.07 -0.33
N LEU A 26 -4.01 -0.84 -0.63
CA LEU A 26 -2.86 -0.43 -1.40
C LEU A 26 -2.89 -1.08 -2.77
N ALA A 27 -2.57 -0.34 -3.83
CA ALA A 27 -2.31 -0.87 -5.16
C ALA A 27 -0.82 -0.69 -5.51
N PHE A 28 -0.28 -1.63 -6.28
CA PHE A 28 1.07 -1.50 -6.81
C PHE A 28 1.04 -0.89 -8.20
N GLN A 29 1.61 0.32 -8.36
CA GLN A 29 1.68 1.04 -9.65
C GLN A 29 0.32 1.13 -10.39
N GLY A 30 -0.76 1.47 -9.70
CA GLY A 30 -2.10 1.58 -10.29
C GLY A 30 -2.73 0.24 -10.70
N LYS A 31 -2.07 -0.90 -10.45
CA LYS A 31 -2.62 -2.21 -10.79
C LYS A 31 -3.54 -2.71 -9.69
N GLU A 32 -4.84 -2.66 -9.94
CA GLU A 32 -5.87 -3.23 -9.06
C GLU A 32 -5.81 -4.77 -8.95
N SER A 33 -5.02 -5.45 -9.78
CA SER A 33 -4.78 -6.90 -9.63
C SER A 33 -3.85 -7.23 -8.45
N GLU A 34 -3.12 -6.25 -7.94
CA GLU A 34 -2.15 -6.40 -6.85
C GLU A 34 -2.57 -5.55 -5.65
N LEU A 35 -3.70 -5.91 -5.03
CA LEU A 35 -4.22 -5.23 -3.86
C LEU A 35 -3.73 -5.85 -2.56
N ARG A 36 -3.29 -5.01 -1.63
CA ARG A 36 -3.05 -5.39 -0.22
C ARG A 36 -3.95 -4.58 0.71
N THR A 37 -4.40 -5.21 1.79
CA THR A 37 -5.17 -4.53 2.84
C THR A 37 -4.35 -4.48 4.11
N ILE A 38 -4.24 -3.29 4.71
CA ILE A 38 -3.48 -3.05 5.95
C ILE A 38 -4.32 -2.24 6.93
N ALA A 39 -3.98 -2.28 8.22
CA ALA A 39 -4.57 -1.35 9.18
C ALA A 39 -4.02 0.06 8.93
N VAL A 40 -4.86 1.10 9.04
CA VAL A 40 -4.47 2.50 8.82
C VAL A 40 -3.27 2.95 9.66
N PRO A 41 -3.11 2.54 10.94
CA PRO A 41 -1.92 2.92 11.71
C PRO A 41 -0.59 2.52 11.06
N ALA A 42 -0.56 1.46 10.24
CA ALA A 42 0.65 1.03 9.54
C ALA A 42 1.10 2.04 8.45
N LEU A 43 0.21 2.91 7.97
CA LEU A 43 0.57 3.98 7.02
C LEU A 43 1.55 4.99 7.62
N LEU A 44 1.57 5.12 8.94
CA LEU A 44 2.44 6.05 9.67
C LEU A 44 3.78 5.42 10.05
N ASP A 45 3.99 4.13 9.77
CA ASP A 45 5.23 3.42 10.10
C ASP A 45 6.18 3.39 8.89
N ASP A 46 7.25 4.17 8.96
CA ASP A 46 8.31 4.17 7.94
C ASP A 46 8.93 2.79 7.70
N LYS A 47 9.02 1.94 8.74
CA LYS A 47 9.58 0.59 8.59
C LYS A 47 8.66 -0.29 7.76
N PHE A 48 7.35 -0.14 7.93
CA PHE A 48 6.36 -0.84 7.12
C PHE A 48 6.57 -0.53 5.63
N TRP A 49 6.67 0.76 5.27
CA TRP A 49 6.90 1.17 3.88
C TRP A 49 8.23 0.68 3.30
N ARG A 50 9.30 0.70 4.11
CA ARG A 50 10.60 0.17 3.67
C ARG A 50 10.52 -1.31 3.33
N VAL A 51 9.89 -2.10 4.20
CA VAL A 51 9.72 -3.55 3.96
C VAL A 51 8.83 -3.77 2.74
N LEU A 52 7.66 -3.10 2.70
CA LEU A 52 6.69 -3.25 1.63
C LEU A 52 7.28 -2.94 0.24
N ASN A 53 8.12 -1.92 0.14
CA ASN A 53 8.79 -1.55 -1.12
C ASN A 53 9.96 -2.49 -1.51
N THR A 54 10.43 -3.33 -0.58
CA THR A 54 11.44 -4.36 -0.88
C THR A 54 10.83 -5.71 -1.28
N GLU A 55 9.58 -5.97 -0.90
CA GLU A 55 8.85 -7.15 -1.36
C GLU A 55 8.44 -6.97 -2.82
N ARG A 56 8.87 -7.88 -3.71
CA ARG A 56 8.26 -7.98 -5.04
C ARG A 56 6.81 -8.45 -4.89
N PRO A 57 5.85 -7.87 -5.62
CA PRO A 57 4.54 -8.51 -5.82
C PRO A 57 4.68 -9.90 -6.43
#